data_AF-A0A0C9W0X1-F1
#
_entry.id   AF-A0A0C9W0X1-F1
#
_cell.length_a   1.000
_cell.length_b   1.000
_cell.length_c   1.000
_cell.angle_alpha   90.00
_cell.angle_beta   90.00
_cell.angle_gamma   90.00
#
_symmetry.space_group_name_H-M   'P 1'
#
loop_
_entity.id
_entity.type
_entity.pdbx_description
1 polymer ?
#
loop_
_entity_poly.entity_id
_entity_poly.type
_entity_poly.pdbx_seq_one_letter_code
_entity_poly.pdbx_strand_id
1 'polypeptide(L)'
;MPVNAINEVQTANGGPENAHLCLPSEFPQIEYNRLGIADHALIERQLKIGQAYDALKKLRNELGLKSFLIRRKRHNPGYTMAARAKTEIKKVDGHVKKWRKVYESAWKALEVLRGDGVIPHEHHWLTDQAFWKELGERQTAEATRKGEGPKQLPWIWKIELDIEEISLEAIRLEWLYARASYERWDEETKLLKAERGRVGKSFGWLKKQWQTRKMNWGRDDDIPRGALAYAAGTATNFTRLEQKGLAHFLELLKVAVKYAQS
;
A
#
# COMPACT_ATOMS: atom_id res chain seq x y z
N MET A 1 26.90 39.14 24.50
CA MET A 1 26.15 38.57 23.37
C MET A 1 27.07 38.45 22.16
N PRO A 2 27.10 37.33 21.42
CA PRO A 2 27.83 37.29 20.16
C PRO A 2 27.12 38.19 19.14
N VAL A 3 27.89 39.01 18.43
CA VAL A 3 27.43 40.09 17.53
C VAL A 3 26.56 39.57 16.37
N ASN A 4 26.68 38.29 16.04
CA ASN A 4 25.98 37.69 14.89
C ASN A 4 24.50 37.38 15.17
N ALA A 5 24.10 37.14 16.43
CA ALA A 5 22.71 36.85 16.78
C ALA A 5 21.80 38.08 16.69
N ILE A 6 22.36 39.28 16.86
CA ILE A 6 21.61 40.54 16.76
C ILE A 6 21.46 40.96 15.28
N ASN A 7 22.43 40.59 14.43
CA ASN A 7 22.44 41.00 13.03
C ASN A 7 21.47 40.18 12.15
N GLU A 8 21.12 38.95 12.50
CA GLU A 8 20.10 38.17 11.75
C GLU A 8 18.65 38.60 12.07
N VAL A 9 18.40 39.15 13.25
CA VAL A 9 17.07 39.68 13.64
C VAL A 9 16.68 40.89 12.77
N GLN A 10 17.64 41.60 12.17
CA GLN A 10 17.39 42.81 11.39
C GLN A 10 17.11 42.58 9.90
N THR A 11 17.19 41.35 9.37
CA THR A 11 17.01 41.09 7.92
C THR A 11 15.70 40.38 7.54
N ALA A 12 14.69 40.33 8.40
CA ALA A 12 13.38 39.79 8.03
C ALA A 12 12.46 40.92 7.54
N ASN A 13 12.54 41.24 6.25
CA ASN A 13 11.65 42.19 5.56
C ASN A 13 10.25 41.58 5.28
N GLY A 14 9.68 40.85 6.24
CA GLY A 14 8.42 40.10 6.13
C GLY A 14 7.62 40.13 7.42
N GLY A 15 6.32 39.92 7.36
CA GLY A 15 5.40 39.99 8.51
C GLY A 15 5.82 39.11 9.70
N PRO A 16 5.26 39.34 10.91
CA PRO A 16 5.66 38.64 12.14
C PRO A 16 5.61 37.11 12.04
N GLU A 17 4.82 36.57 11.12
CA GLU A 17 4.74 35.14 10.79
C GLU A 17 6.00 34.57 10.12
N ASN A 18 6.90 35.42 9.62
CA ASN A 18 8.17 35.04 8.98
C ASN A 18 9.39 35.35 9.87
N ALA A 19 9.17 35.86 11.09
CA ALA A 19 10.25 36.10 12.02
C ALA A 19 10.88 34.76 12.45
N HIS A 20 12.20 34.67 12.35
CA HIS A 20 12.93 33.51 12.88
C HIS A 20 12.80 33.48 14.41
N LEU A 21 12.30 32.35 14.92
CA LEU A 21 12.00 32.19 16.35
C LEU A 21 13.25 31.85 17.18
N CYS A 22 14.39 31.55 16.55
CA CYS A 22 15.68 31.25 17.19
C CYS A 22 15.53 30.24 18.34
N LEU A 23 14.98 29.06 18.04
CA LEU A 23 14.72 28.04 19.04
C LEU A 23 16.02 27.39 19.55
N PRO A 24 16.07 26.89 20.80
CA PRO A 24 17.25 26.19 21.32
C PRO A 24 17.80 25.09 20.39
N SER A 25 16.95 24.35 19.68
CA SER A 25 17.35 23.32 18.71
C SER A 25 18.10 23.83 17.46
N GLU A 26 18.12 25.15 17.23
CA GLU A 26 18.89 25.78 16.14
C GLU A 26 20.34 26.07 16.56
N PHE A 27 20.65 26.00 17.85
CA PHE A 27 21.99 26.25 18.40
C PHE A 27 22.70 24.94 18.79
N PRO A 28 24.04 24.88 18.66
CA PRO A 28 24.82 23.77 19.21
C PRO A 28 24.71 23.70 20.75
N GLN A 29 24.57 22.50 21.30
CA GLN A 29 24.45 22.29 22.76
C GLN A 29 25.59 22.91 23.58
N ILE A 30 26.79 23.00 23.02
CA ILE A 30 27.98 23.58 23.67
C ILE A 30 27.72 25.03 24.11
N GLU A 31 26.87 25.76 23.37
CA GLU A 31 26.57 27.15 23.65
C GLU A 31 25.43 27.34 24.66
N TYR A 32 24.72 26.28 25.06
CA TYR A 32 23.51 26.40 25.87
C TYR A 32 23.78 27.05 27.23
N ASN A 33 24.87 26.65 27.90
CA ASN A 33 25.28 27.24 29.18
C ASN A 33 25.73 28.69 29.02
N ARG A 34 26.41 29.02 27.92
CA ARG A 34 26.88 30.38 27.62
C ARG A 34 25.71 31.33 27.33
N LEU A 35 24.68 30.84 26.66
CA LEU A 35 23.49 31.60 26.26
C LEU A 35 22.39 31.60 27.32
N GLY A 36 22.48 30.75 28.36
CA GLY A 36 21.46 30.62 29.39
C GLY A 36 20.17 29.95 28.90
N ILE A 37 20.25 29.11 27.86
CA ILE A 37 19.08 28.49 27.21
C ILE A 37 18.90 27.00 27.56
N ALA A 38 19.67 26.47 28.51
CA ALA A 38 19.61 25.06 28.90
C ALA A 38 18.21 24.63 29.35
N ASP A 39 17.56 25.41 30.23
CA ASP A 39 16.20 25.11 30.70
C ASP A 39 15.16 25.23 29.57
N HIS A 40 15.36 26.20 28.68
CA HIS A 40 14.51 26.39 27.50
C HIS A 40 14.62 25.20 26.53
N ALA A 41 15.80 24.61 26.40
CA ALA A 41 16.01 23.41 25.58
C ALA A 41 15.23 22.20 26.11
N LEU A 42 15.09 22.06 27.44
CA LEU A 42 14.26 21.01 28.05
C LEU A 42 12.77 21.21 27.73
N ILE A 43 12.29 22.45 27.81
CA ILE A 43 10.91 22.81 27.46
C ILE A 43 10.66 22.56 25.97
N GLU A 44 11.56 23.02 25.09
CA GLU A 44 11.44 22.78 23.66
C GLU A 44 11.43 21.28 23.36
N ARG A 45 12.29 20.50 24.01
CA ARG A 45 12.33 19.05 23.84
C ARG A 45 10.96 18.43 24.10
N GLN A 46 10.33 18.73 25.24
CA GLN A 46 8.99 18.24 25.55
C GLN A 46 7.96 18.64 24.50
N LEU A 47 8.00 19.90 24.04
CA LEU A 47 7.10 20.40 22.99
C LEU A 47 7.30 19.63 21.67
N LYS A 48 8.54 19.35 21.28
CA LYS A 48 8.86 18.60 20.05
C LYS A 48 8.44 17.14 20.15
N ILE A 49 8.50 16.53 21.34
CA ILE A 49 7.97 15.17 21.57
C ILE A 49 6.47 15.14 21.29
N GLY A 50 5.70 16.07 21.89
CA GLY A 50 4.26 16.20 21.63
C GLY A 50 3.96 16.47 20.15
N GLN A 51 4.71 17.39 19.53
CA GLN A 51 4.56 17.71 18.11
C GLN A 51 4.81 16.50 17.20
N ALA A 52 5.83 15.69 17.51
CA ALA A 52 6.13 14.47 16.75
C ALA A 52 5.04 13.41 16.94
N TYR A 53 4.55 13.21 18.17
CA TYR A 53 3.45 12.29 18.47
C TYR A 53 2.18 12.66 17.69
N ASP A 54 1.77 13.93 17.75
CA ASP A 54 0.60 14.44 17.04
C ASP A 54 0.75 14.33 15.52
N ALA A 55 1.94 14.65 14.99
CA ALA A 55 2.20 14.54 13.56
C ALA A 55 2.15 13.08 13.10
N LEU A 56 2.63 12.14 13.90
CA LEU A 56 2.58 10.71 13.61
C LEU A 56 1.14 10.18 13.64
N LYS A 57 0.34 10.59 14.64
CA LYS A 57 -1.09 10.26 14.72
C LYS A 57 -1.85 10.77 13.50
N LYS A 58 -1.63 12.02 13.10
CA LYS A 58 -2.24 12.60 11.90
C LYS A 58 -1.76 11.90 10.62
N LEU A 59 -0.49 11.53 10.53
CA LEU A 59 0.05 10.79 9.40
C LEU A 59 -0.63 9.43 9.23
N ARG A 60 -0.87 8.68 10.33
CA ARG A 60 -1.63 7.43 10.31
C ARG A 60 -3.05 7.64 9.79
N ASN A 61 -3.77 8.63 10.34
CA ASN A 61 -5.14 8.92 9.94
C ASN A 61 -5.24 9.27 8.44
N GLU A 62 -4.34 10.12 7.93
CA GLU A 62 -4.32 10.50 6.51
C GLU A 62 -3.92 9.32 5.58
N LEU A 63 -3.03 8.43 6.02
CA LEU A 63 -2.70 7.21 5.27
C LEU A 63 -3.87 6.21 5.24
N GLY A 64 -4.61 6.10 6.34
CA GLY A 64 -5.84 5.32 6.42
C GLY A 64 -6.90 5.85 5.45
N LEU A 65 -7.17 7.15 5.51
CA LEU A 65 -8.09 7.83 4.59
C LEU A 65 -7.67 7.67 3.12
N LYS A 66 -6.37 7.81 2.82
CA LYS A 66 -5.85 7.61 1.46
C LYS A 66 -6.12 6.19 0.95
N SER A 67 -5.90 5.19 1.78
CA SER A 67 -6.13 3.78 1.46
C SER A 67 -7.61 3.53 1.14
N PHE A 68 -8.50 4.04 2.00
CA PHE A 68 -9.94 3.99 1.80
C PHE A 68 -10.37 4.65 0.47
N LEU A 69 -9.89 5.86 0.18
CA LEU A 69 -10.23 6.58 -1.06
C LEU A 69 -9.73 5.86 -2.32
N ILE A 70 -8.54 5.27 -2.28
CA ILE A 70 -7.99 4.47 -3.39
C ILE A 70 -8.89 3.26 -3.65
N ARG A 71 -9.33 2.57 -2.60
CA ARG A 71 -10.24 1.42 -2.72
C ARG A 71 -11.60 1.86 -3.25
N ARG A 72 -12.20 2.91 -2.68
CA ARG A 72 -13.47 3.49 -3.14
C ARG A 72 -13.44 3.84 -4.63
N LYS A 73 -12.32 4.41 -5.10
CA LYS A 73 -12.12 4.70 -6.53
C LYS A 73 -12.10 3.43 -7.38
N ARG A 74 -11.46 2.34 -6.92
CA ARG A 74 -11.43 1.06 -7.66
C ARG A 74 -12.83 0.45 -7.81
N HIS A 75 -13.69 0.58 -6.80
CA HIS A 75 -15.07 0.07 -6.86
C HIS A 75 -16.00 0.92 -7.74
N ASN A 76 -15.69 2.22 -7.95
CA ASN A 76 -16.54 3.14 -8.70
C ASN A 76 -15.82 3.68 -9.97
N PRO A 77 -15.78 2.91 -11.07
CA PRO A 77 -14.99 3.25 -12.26
C PRO A 77 -15.58 4.37 -13.15
N GLY A 78 -16.74 4.94 -12.80
CA GLY A 78 -17.38 5.99 -13.61
C GLY A 78 -16.51 7.24 -13.78
N TYR A 79 -16.43 7.79 -14.99
CA TYR A 79 -15.49 8.85 -15.38
C TYR A 79 -15.51 10.09 -14.44
N THR A 80 -16.69 10.63 -14.16
CA THR A 80 -16.86 11.80 -13.29
C THR A 80 -16.50 11.51 -11.83
N MET A 81 -16.84 10.32 -11.34
CA MET A 81 -16.48 9.85 -10.00
C MET A 81 -14.97 9.62 -9.89
N ALA A 82 -14.34 9.08 -10.93
CA ALA A 82 -12.91 8.82 -11.00
C ALA A 82 -12.08 10.11 -10.96
N ALA A 83 -12.53 11.18 -11.63
CA ALA A 83 -11.90 12.49 -11.58
C ALA A 83 -11.98 13.12 -10.18
N ARG A 84 -13.18 13.13 -9.56
CA ARG A 84 -13.37 13.63 -8.19
C ARG A 84 -12.54 12.86 -7.17
N ALA A 85 -12.57 11.54 -7.23
CA ALA A 85 -11.77 10.68 -6.35
C ALA A 85 -10.27 10.94 -6.53
N LYS A 86 -9.79 11.18 -7.77
CA LYS A 86 -8.38 11.53 -8.01
C LYS A 86 -7.99 12.84 -7.34
N THR A 87 -8.86 13.85 -7.39
CA THR A 87 -8.63 15.14 -6.71
C THR A 87 -8.64 14.98 -5.19
N GLU A 88 -9.56 14.22 -4.61
CA GLU A 88 -9.59 13.92 -3.18
C GLU A 88 -8.32 13.18 -2.73
N ILE A 89 -7.90 12.15 -3.46
CA ILE A 89 -6.65 11.42 -3.20
C ILE A 89 -5.46 12.37 -3.24
N LYS A 90 -5.42 13.32 -4.18
CA LYS A 90 -4.35 14.32 -4.27
C LYS A 90 -4.34 15.26 -3.07
N LYS A 91 -5.51 15.65 -2.54
CA LYS A 91 -5.62 16.48 -1.33
C LYS A 91 -5.05 15.75 -0.12
N VAL A 92 -5.48 14.51 0.11
CA VAL A 92 -4.98 13.66 1.20
C VAL A 92 -3.48 13.40 1.05
N ASP A 93 -2.98 13.18 -0.17
CA ASP A 93 -1.54 13.06 -0.42
C ASP A 93 -0.77 14.34 -0.03
N GLY A 94 -1.36 15.52 -0.25
CA GLY A 94 -0.83 16.79 0.23
C GLY A 94 -0.74 16.84 1.76
N HIS A 95 -1.77 16.36 2.47
CA HIS A 95 -1.74 16.27 3.93
C HIS A 95 -0.70 15.28 4.44
N VAL A 96 -0.57 14.11 3.82
CA VAL A 96 0.49 13.14 4.14
C VAL A 96 1.87 13.80 4.03
N LYS A 97 2.13 14.56 2.96
CA LYS A 97 3.39 15.29 2.79
C LYS A 97 3.59 16.37 3.86
N LYS A 98 2.54 17.12 4.18
CA LYS A 98 2.56 18.14 5.23
C LYS A 98 2.94 17.53 6.58
N TRP A 99 2.20 16.51 7.04
CA TRP A 99 2.43 15.90 8.35
C TRP A 99 3.76 15.16 8.43
N ARG A 100 4.20 14.55 7.32
CA ARG A 100 5.57 14.02 7.21
C ARG A 100 6.61 15.11 7.47
N LYS A 101 6.51 16.27 6.81
CA LYS A 101 7.47 17.37 7.00
C LYS A 101 7.47 17.89 8.44
N VAL A 102 6.31 18.02 9.07
CA VAL A 102 6.18 18.42 10.48
C VAL A 102 6.86 17.42 11.39
N TYR A 103 6.59 16.13 11.19
CA TYR A 103 7.23 15.05 11.94
C TYR A 103 8.75 15.04 11.76
N GLU A 104 9.25 15.11 10.53
CA GLU A 104 10.69 15.14 10.22
C GLU A 104 11.38 16.36 10.85
N SER A 105 10.73 17.53 10.82
CA SER A 105 11.25 18.75 11.45
C SER A 105 11.30 18.62 12.97
N ALA A 106 10.24 18.10 13.59
CA ALA A 106 10.23 17.86 15.03
C ALA A 106 11.29 16.82 15.43
N TRP A 107 11.46 15.78 14.63
CA TRP A 107 12.45 14.74 14.86
C TRP A 107 13.89 15.24 14.77
N LYS A 108 14.21 16.06 13.77
CA LYS A 108 15.54 16.69 13.66
C LYS A 108 15.85 17.58 14.87
N ALA A 109 14.88 18.36 15.33
CA ALA A 109 15.03 19.16 16.55
C ALA A 109 15.27 18.26 17.77
N LEU A 110 14.54 17.14 17.89
CA LEU A 110 14.75 16.17 18.95
C LEU A 110 16.12 15.49 18.90
N GLU A 111 16.67 15.24 17.72
CA GLU A 111 18.04 14.71 17.58
C GLU A 111 19.08 15.71 18.11
N VAL A 112 18.90 17.00 17.81
CA VAL A 112 19.78 18.06 18.35
C VAL A 112 19.59 18.25 19.86
N LEU A 113 18.37 18.14 20.38
CA LEU A 113 18.06 18.32 21.80
C LEU A 113 18.31 17.07 22.66
N ARG A 114 18.70 15.93 22.05
CA ARG A 114 18.78 14.62 22.74
C ARG A 114 19.85 14.59 23.85
N GLY A 115 20.80 15.52 23.85
CA GLY A 115 21.85 15.66 24.86
C GLY A 115 22.41 14.31 25.31
N ASP A 116 22.06 13.99 26.54
CA ASP A 116 22.47 12.88 27.41
C ASP A 116 21.96 11.50 26.99
N GLY A 117 21.21 11.39 25.88
CA GLY A 117 20.76 10.10 25.32
C GLY A 117 19.66 9.39 26.11
N VAL A 118 19.38 9.83 27.34
CA VAL A 118 18.30 9.28 28.17
C VAL A 118 16.97 9.83 27.69
N ILE A 119 16.17 8.96 27.08
CA ILE A 119 14.76 9.24 26.76
C ILE A 119 13.97 9.04 28.06
N PRO A 120 13.24 10.05 28.57
CA PRO A 120 12.39 9.87 29.75
C PRO A 120 11.48 8.65 29.58
N HIS A 121 11.38 7.81 30.62
CA HIS A 121 10.59 6.58 30.57
C HIS A 121 9.10 6.82 30.21
N GLU A 122 8.58 8.02 30.45
CA GLU A 122 7.24 8.48 30.06
C GLU A 122 7.02 8.50 28.54
N HIS A 123 8.08 8.39 27.74
CA HIS A 123 8.00 8.38 26.28
C HIS A 123 8.43 7.04 25.68
N HIS A 124 7.79 5.95 26.12
CA HIS A 124 8.06 4.59 25.63
C HIS A 124 8.01 4.49 24.09
N TRP A 125 7.04 5.17 23.47
CA TRP A 125 6.86 5.19 22.01
C TRP A 125 8.09 5.71 21.24
N LEU A 126 8.91 6.59 21.83
CA LEU A 126 10.15 7.11 21.23
C LEU A 126 11.24 6.03 21.14
N THR A 127 11.29 5.13 22.14
CA THR A 127 12.21 3.99 22.17
C THR A 127 11.77 2.92 21.17
N ASP A 128 10.46 2.62 21.16
CA ASP A 128 9.84 1.73 20.18
C ASP A 128 10.06 2.22 18.75
N GLN A 129 9.98 3.54 18.55
CA GLN A 129 10.17 4.13 17.23
C GLN A 129 11.57 3.88 16.69
N ALA A 130 12.62 4.08 17.49
CA ALA A 130 13.98 3.85 17.05
C ALA A 130 14.19 2.38 16.65
N PHE A 131 13.75 1.46 17.50
CA PHE A 131 13.80 0.02 17.26
C PHE A 131 13.06 -0.38 15.98
N TRP A 132 11.78 0.01 15.87
CA TRP A 132 10.95 -0.41 14.74
C TRP A 132 11.34 0.27 13.43
N LYS A 133 11.81 1.52 13.46
CA LYS A 133 12.26 2.22 12.25
C LYS A 133 13.48 1.53 11.65
N GLU A 134 14.49 1.24 12.47
CA GLU A 134 15.71 0.55 12.03
C GLU A 134 15.39 -0.85 11.50
N LEU A 135 14.57 -1.61 12.22
CA LEU A 135 14.14 -2.94 11.79
C LEU A 135 13.29 -2.89 10.52
N GLY A 136 12.38 -1.92 10.43
CA GLY A 136 11.48 -1.73 9.29
C GLY A 136 12.24 -1.38 8.01
N GLU A 137 13.21 -0.46 8.08
CA GLU A 137 14.04 -0.05 6.94
C GLU A 137 14.90 -1.21 6.40
N ARG A 138 15.46 -2.04 7.29
CA ARG A 138 16.16 -3.28 6.89
C ARG A 138 15.24 -4.26 6.17
N GLN A 139 14.04 -4.48 6.71
CA GLN A 139 13.06 -5.40 6.13
C GLN A 139 12.53 -4.94 4.77
N THR A 140 12.23 -3.65 4.60
CA THR A 140 11.81 -3.12 3.29
C THR A 140 12.93 -3.19 2.27
N ALA A 141 14.19 -2.93 2.66
CA ALA A 141 15.34 -3.09 1.78
C ALA A 141 15.53 -4.54 1.33
N GLU A 142 15.36 -5.50 2.24
CA GLU A 142 15.45 -6.93 1.94
C GLU A 142 14.32 -7.41 1.02
N ALA A 143 13.07 -7.01 1.30
CA ALA A 143 11.92 -7.35 0.46
C ALA A 143 12.09 -6.81 -0.97
N THR A 144 12.53 -5.55 -1.09
CA THR A 144 12.82 -4.92 -2.39
C THR A 144 13.90 -5.67 -3.15
N ARG A 145 14.97 -6.10 -2.46
CA ARG A 145 16.05 -6.90 -3.07
C ARG A 145 15.56 -8.27 -3.56
N LYS A 146 14.62 -8.90 -2.84
CA LYS A 146 14.04 -10.20 -3.21
C LYS A 146 12.91 -10.10 -4.24
N GLY A 147 12.49 -8.89 -4.63
CA GLY A 147 11.34 -8.67 -5.52
C GLY A 147 10.00 -9.05 -4.89
N GLU A 148 10.00 -9.32 -3.59
CA GLU A 148 8.80 -9.64 -2.83
C GLU A 148 8.19 -8.33 -2.31
N GLY A 149 6.86 -8.22 -2.35
CA GLY A 149 6.18 -7.11 -1.67
C GLY A 149 6.50 -7.11 -0.17
N PRO A 150 6.40 -5.97 0.53
CA PRO A 150 6.65 -5.92 1.96
C PRO A 150 5.70 -6.88 2.71
N LYS A 151 6.27 -7.93 3.32
CA LYS A 151 5.53 -8.97 4.07
C LYS A 151 5.06 -8.51 5.45
N GLN A 152 5.64 -7.43 5.96
CA GLN A 152 5.40 -6.89 7.29
C GLN A 152 4.80 -5.49 7.21
N LEU A 153 3.99 -5.12 8.21
CA LEU A 153 3.48 -3.76 8.35
C LEU A 153 4.64 -2.76 8.56
N PRO A 154 4.57 -1.55 7.96
CA PRO A 154 5.53 -0.50 8.23
C PRO A 154 5.62 -0.15 9.72
N TRP A 155 6.81 0.26 10.18
CA TRP A 155 7.09 0.59 11.58
C TRP A 155 6.11 1.60 12.18
N ILE A 156 5.65 2.55 11.35
CA ILE A 156 4.69 3.57 11.74
C ILE A 156 3.38 2.98 12.24
N TRP A 157 3.06 1.70 12.02
CA TRP A 157 1.87 1.02 12.53
C TRP A 157 2.14 0.09 13.71
N LYS A 158 3.42 -0.10 14.08
CA LYS A 158 3.85 -1.02 15.16
C LYS A 158 4.02 -0.32 16.50
N ILE A 159 4.15 1.00 16.50
CA ILE A 159 4.22 1.81 17.72
C ILE A 159 2.82 1.95 18.30
N GLU A 160 2.68 1.74 19.60
CA GLU A 160 1.43 2.00 20.30
C GLU A 160 1.23 3.52 20.41
N LEU A 161 0.19 4.02 19.74
CA LEU A 161 -0.30 5.40 19.90
C LEU A 161 -1.80 5.30 20.10
N ASP A 162 -2.37 6.27 20.82
CA ASP A 162 -3.83 6.34 20.98
C ASP A 162 -4.51 6.45 19.62
N ILE A 163 -5.19 5.36 19.25
CA ILE A 163 -6.02 5.29 18.06
C ILE A 163 -7.39 5.85 18.44
N GLU A 164 -7.84 6.86 17.72
CA GLU A 164 -9.22 7.34 17.86
C GLU A 164 -10.20 6.22 17.51
N GLU A 165 -11.34 6.14 18.19
CA GLU A 165 -12.35 5.10 17.98
C GLU A 165 -12.77 4.97 16.50
N ILE A 166 -12.93 6.11 15.81
CA ILE A 166 -13.25 6.17 14.38
C ILE A 166 -12.14 5.54 13.52
N SER A 167 -10.88 5.75 13.89
CA SER A 167 -9.73 5.17 13.20
C SER A 167 -9.62 3.66 13.45
N LEU A 168 -10.00 3.18 14.64
CA LEU A 168 -10.05 1.75 14.95
C LEU A 168 -11.10 1.04 14.08
N GLU A 169 -12.28 1.63 13.94
CA GLU A 169 -13.35 1.07 13.10
C GLU A 169 -12.95 1.06 11.62
N ALA A 170 -12.29 2.13 11.14
CA ALA A 170 -11.74 2.15 9.79
C ALA A 170 -10.71 1.03 9.57
N ILE A 171 -9.81 0.76 10.53
CA ILE A 171 -8.83 -0.33 10.46
C ILE A 171 -9.54 -1.70 10.42
N ARG A 172 -10.57 -1.91 11.24
CA ARG A 172 -11.35 -3.15 11.25
C ARG A 172 -12.05 -3.40 9.92
N LEU A 173 -12.71 -2.39 9.37
CA LEU A 173 -13.32 -2.46 8.04
C LEU A 173 -12.28 -2.77 6.97
N GLU A 174 -11.14 -2.08 7.00
CA GLU A 174 -10.02 -2.32 6.07
C GLU A 174 -9.53 -3.78 6.13
N TRP A 175 -9.41 -4.34 7.34
CA TRP A 175 -9.06 -5.74 7.55
C TRP A 175 -10.14 -6.70 7.01
N LEU A 176 -11.42 -6.46 7.31
CA LEU A 176 -12.53 -7.29 6.83
C LEU A 176 -12.56 -7.34 5.29
N TYR A 177 -12.40 -6.20 4.64
CA TYR A 177 -12.34 -6.13 3.18
C TYR A 177 -11.10 -6.81 2.60
N ALA A 178 -9.93 -6.65 3.24
CA ALA A 178 -8.71 -7.33 2.81
C ALA A 178 -8.86 -8.85 2.92
N ARG A 179 -9.43 -9.33 4.03
CA ARG A 179 -9.76 -10.73 4.26
C ARG A 179 -10.76 -11.25 3.21
N ALA A 180 -11.86 -10.54 2.97
CA ALA A 180 -12.84 -10.95 1.96
C ALA A 180 -12.25 -10.97 0.54
N SER A 181 -11.33 -10.04 0.23
CA SER A 181 -10.62 -10.02 -1.05
C SER A 181 -9.67 -11.22 -1.18
N TYR A 182 -8.99 -11.58 -0.09
CA TYR A 182 -8.14 -12.77 -0.03
C TYR A 182 -8.96 -14.06 -0.18
N GLU A 183 -10.06 -14.19 0.57
CA GLU A 183 -10.96 -15.36 0.49
C GLU A 183 -11.52 -15.52 -0.93
N ARG A 184 -11.98 -14.43 -1.56
CA ARG A 184 -12.43 -14.45 -2.96
C ARG A 184 -11.32 -14.87 -3.92
N TRP A 185 -10.11 -14.35 -3.74
CA TRP A 185 -8.98 -14.75 -4.58
C TRP A 185 -8.63 -16.23 -4.40
N ASP A 186 -8.65 -16.74 -3.18
CA ASP A 186 -8.44 -18.16 -2.90
C ASP A 186 -9.53 -19.02 -3.56
N GLU A 187 -10.80 -18.64 -3.44
CA GLU A 187 -11.92 -19.26 -4.15
C GLU A 187 -11.71 -19.23 -5.67
N GLU A 188 -11.35 -18.07 -6.24
CA GLU A 188 -11.12 -17.91 -7.67
C GLU A 188 -9.97 -18.80 -8.15
N THR A 189 -8.88 -18.92 -7.38
CA THR A 189 -7.79 -19.86 -7.73
C THR A 189 -8.25 -21.32 -7.69
N LYS A 190 -9.10 -21.70 -6.73
CA LYS A 190 -9.71 -23.05 -6.66
C LYS A 190 -10.66 -23.27 -7.84
N LEU A 191 -11.47 -22.28 -8.19
CA LEU A 191 -12.40 -22.32 -9.33
C LEU A 191 -11.65 -22.44 -10.65
N LEU A 192 -10.61 -21.65 -10.89
CA LEU A 192 -9.77 -21.73 -12.08
C LEU A 192 -9.11 -23.12 -12.20
N LYS A 193 -8.63 -23.67 -11.08
CA LYS A 193 -8.11 -25.05 -11.03
C LYS A 193 -9.19 -26.09 -11.36
N ALA A 194 -10.45 -25.87 -11.01
CA ALA A 194 -11.55 -26.77 -11.38
C ALA A 194 -12.01 -26.55 -12.84
N GLU A 195 -12.04 -25.30 -13.29
CA GLU A 195 -12.43 -24.89 -14.64
C GLU A 195 -11.50 -25.49 -15.70
N ARG A 196 -10.19 -25.66 -15.39
CA ARG A 196 -9.21 -26.37 -16.24
C ARG A 196 -9.76 -27.69 -16.81
N GLY A 197 -10.40 -28.48 -15.96
CA GLY A 197 -10.91 -29.80 -16.33
C GLY A 197 -12.28 -29.72 -16.99
N ARG A 198 -13.08 -28.71 -16.61
CA ARG A 198 -14.41 -28.47 -17.18
C ARG A 198 -14.31 -27.99 -18.63
N VAL A 199 -13.40 -27.06 -18.96
CA VAL A 199 -13.23 -26.53 -20.31
C VAL A 199 -12.89 -27.65 -21.32
N GLY A 200 -11.91 -28.50 -21.01
CA GLY A 200 -11.58 -29.65 -21.86
C GLY A 200 -12.76 -30.62 -22.03
N LYS A 201 -13.45 -30.97 -20.93
CA LYS A 201 -14.64 -31.83 -20.96
C LYS A 201 -15.79 -31.21 -21.77
N SER A 202 -16.00 -29.91 -21.67
CA SER A 202 -17.02 -29.18 -22.43
C SER A 202 -16.73 -29.21 -23.93
N PHE A 203 -15.47 -29.01 -24.34
CA PHE A 203 -15.09 -29.17 -25.76
C PHE A 203 -15.24 -30.62 -26.24
N GLY A 204 -14.84 -31.60 -25.44
CA GLY A 204 -15.07 -33.01 -25.75
C GLY A 204 -16.56 -33.37 -25.89
N TRP A 205 -17.42 -32.79 -25.04
CA TRP A 205 -18.87 -32.93 -25.16
C TRP A 205 -19.42 -32.26 -26.42
N LEU A 206 -19.02 -31.02 -26.72
CA LEU A 206 -19.41 -30.29 -27.93
C LEU A 206 -18.98 -31.03 -29.20
N LYS A 207 -17.76 -31.56 -29.23
CA LYS A 207 -17.26 -32.43 -30.30
C LYS A 207 -18.19 -33.61 -30.55
N LYS A 208 -18.57 -34.35 -29.50
CA LYS A 208 -19.49 -35.50 -29.60
C LYS A 208 -20.86 -35.09 -30.13
N GLN A 209 -21.38 -33.94 -29.68
CA GLN A 209 -22.65 -33.39 -30.19
C GLN A 209 -22.59 -33.12 -31.70
N TRP A 210 -21.53 -32.47 -32.18
CA TRP A 210 -21.37 -32.20 -33.61
C TRP A 210 -21.10 -33.46 -34.45
N GLN A 211 -20.40 -34.46 -33.90
CA GLN A 211 -20.24 -35.77 -34.53
C GLN A 211 -21.58 -36.50 -34.67
N THR A 212 -22.42 -36.46 -33.62
CA THR A 212 -23.76 -37.07 -33.64
C THR A 212 -24.64 -36.38 -34.66
N ARG A 213 -24.63 -35.04 -34.72
CA ARG A 213 -25.35 -34.27 -35.76
C ARG A 213 -24.89 -34.65 -37.16
N LYS A 214 -23.59 -34.74 -37.41
CA LYS A 214 -23.04 -35.20 -38.70
C LYS A 214 -23.58 -36.58 -39.08
N MET A 215 -23.60 -37.53 -38.13
CA MET A 215 -24.09 -38.89 -38.39
C MET A 215 -25.59 -38.92 -38.69
N ASN A 216 -26.39 -38.19 -37.92
CA ASN A 216 -27.83 -38.12 -38.13
C ASN A 216 -28.16 -37.45 -39.47
N TRP A 217 -27.48 -36.35 -39.79
CA TRP A 217 -27.68 -35.64 -41.04
C TRP A 217 -27.19 -36.41 -42.26
N GLY A 218 -26.21 -37.30 -42.09
CA GLY A 218 -25.73 -38.16 -43.18
C GLY A 218 -26.67 -39.31 -43.55
N ARG A 219 -27.75 -39.50 -42.78
CA ARG A 219 -28.82 -40.48 -43.06
C ARG A 219 -30.03 -39.86 -43.76
N ASP A 220 -30.04 -38.55 -43.91
CA ASP A 220 -31.15 -37.77 -44.46
C ASP A 220 -30.70 -37.14 -45.79
N ASP A 221 -31.31 -37.59 -46.89
CA ASP A 221 -30.93 -37.18 -48.25
C ASP A 221 -31.35 -35.73 -48.57
N ASP A 222 -32.25 -35.14 -47.76
CA ASP A 222 -32.71 -33.75 -47.93
C ASP A 222 -31.71 -32.72 -47.39
N ILE A 223 -30.65 -33.14 -46.70
CA ILE A 223 -29.69 -32.23 -46.07
C ILE A 223 -28.55 -31.85 -47.03
N PRO A 224 -28.26 -30.54 -47.21
CA PRO A 224 -27.19 -30.10 -48.09
C PRO A 224 -25.82 -30.64 -47.66
N ARG A 225 -25.01 -31.09 -48.62
CA ARG A 225 -23.61 -31.52 -48.38
C ARG A 225 -22.77 -30.48 -47.62
N GLY A 226 -23.08 -29.19 -47.78
CA GLY A 226 -22.45 -28.10 -47.04
C GLY A 226 -22.68 -28.16 -45.52
N ALA A 227 -23.86 -28.59 -45.08
CA ALA A 227 -24.17 -28.76 -43.65
C ALA A 227 -23.36 -29.92 -43.03
N LEU A 228 -23.17 -31.01 -43.77
CA LEU A 228 -22.32 -32.13 -43.37
C LEU A 228 -20.84 -31.70 -43.26
N ALA A 229 -20.35 -30.95 -44.23
CA ALA A 229 -18.99 -30.39 -44.21
C ALA A 229 -18.80 -29.42 -43.03
N TYR A 230 -19.79 -28.57 -42.75
CA TYR A 230 -19.77 -27.65 -41.61
C TYR A 230 -19.75 -28.39 -40.27
N ALA A 231 -20.61 -29.41 -40.10
CA ALA A 231 -20.64 -30.21 -38.87
C ALA A 231 -19.30 -30.96 -38.65
N ALA A 232 -18.71 -31.50 -39.72
CA ALA A 232 -17.39 -32.12 -39.68
C ALA A 232 -16.29 -31.12 -39.29
N GLY A 233 -16.25 -29.95 -39.93
CA GLY A 233 -15.28 -28.90 -39.62
C GLY A 233 -15.41 -28.38 -38.19
N THR A 234 -16.64 -28.22 -37.71
CA THR A 234 -16.94 -27.78 -36.34
C THR A 234 -16.49 -28.82 -35.30
N ALA A 235 -16.70 -30.12 -35.55
CA ALA A 235 -16.18 -31.18 -34.68
C ALA A 235 -14.64 -31.22 -34.63
N THR A 236 -13.98 -30.99 -35.78
CA THR A 236 -12.52 -30.86 -35.86
C THR A 236 -12.01 -29.64 -35.08
N ASN A 237 -12.72 -28.50 -35.18
CA ASN A 237 -12.40 -27.30 -34.42
C ASN A 237 -12.49 -27.54 -32.90
N PHE A 238 -13.53 -28.20 -32.42
CA PHE A 238 -13.64 -28.56 -30.99
C PHE A 238 -12.57 -29.55 -30.54
N THR A 239 -12.15 -30.48 -31.41
CA THR A 239 -11.00 -31.37 -31.13
C THR A 239 -9.71 -30.55 -30.94
N ARG A 240 -9.47 -29.55 -31.79
CA ARG A 240 -8.31 -28.66 -31.65
C ARG A 240 -8.38 -27.81 -30.38
N LEU A 241 -9.56 -27.31 -30.03
CA LEU A 241 -9.78 -26.53 -28.80
C LEU A 241 -9.59 -27.37 -27.54
N GLU A 242 -10.04 -28.62 -27.54
CA GLU A 242 -9.80 -29.59 -26.47
C GLU A 242 -8.29 -29.80 -26.26
N GLN A 243 -7.52 -30.03 -27.33
CA GLN A 243 -6.06 -30.20 -27.24
C GLN A 243 -5.35 -28.93 -26.77
N LYS A 244 -5.68 -27.76 -27.33
CA LYS A 244 -5.10 -26.47 -26.92
C LYS A 244 -5.45 -26.13 -25.47
N GLY A 245 -6.69 -26.39 -25.06
CA GLY A 245 -7.17 -26.19 -23.70
C GLY A 245 -6.56 -27.17 -22.68
N LEU A 246 -5.90 -28.25 -23.12
CA LEU A 246 -5.09 -29.07 -22.23
C LEU A 246 -3.63 -28.60 -22.22
N ALA A 247 -3.07 -28.27 -23.39
CA ALA A 247 -1.67 -27.88 -23.55
C ALA A 247 -1.32 -26.54 -22.87
N HIS A 248 -2.05 -25.45 -23.17
CA HIS A 248 -1.77 -24.13 -22.59
C HIS A 248 -1.87 -24.12 -21.06
N PHE A 249 -2.77 -24.94 -20.51
CA PHE A 249 -2.94 -25.01 -19.06
C PHE A 249 -1.82 -25.82 -18.38
N LEU A 250 -1.25 -26.82 -19.05
CA LEU A 250 -0.04 -27.51 -18.56
C LEU A 250 1.18 -26.58 -18.56
N GLU A 251 1.30 -25.70 -19.54
CA GLU A 251 2.34 -24.66 -19.56
C GLU A 251 2.20 -23.70 -18.37
N LEU A 252 0.99 -23.20 -18.12
CA LEU A 252 0.71 -22.32 -16.97
C LEU A 252 1.01 -22.98 -15.62
N LEU A 253 0.76 -24.29 -15.47
CA LEU A 253 1.10 -25.04 -14.26
C LEU A 253 2.63 -25.16 -14.06
N LYS A 254 3.38 -25.43 -15.13
CA LYS A 254 4.85 -25.47 -15.06
C LYS A 254 5.44 -24.12 -14.64
N VAL A 255 4.85 -23.04 -15.12
CA VAL A 255 5.23 -21.68 -14.74
C VAL A 255 4.90 -21.43 -13.26
N ALA A 256 3.70 -21.79 -12.80
CA ALA A 256 3.29 -21.62 -11.41
C ALA A 256 4.16 -22.41 -10.40
N VAL A 257 4.55 -23.64 -10.74
CA VAL A 257 5.44 -24.46 -9.89
C VAL A 257 6.84 -23.85 -9.79
N LYS A 258 7.37 -23.29 -10.88
CA LYS A 258 8.68 -22.60 -10.86
C LYS A 258 8.67 -21.39 -9.91
N TYR A 259 7.59 -20.62 -9.89
CA TYR A 259 7.45 -19.47 -8.99
C TYR A 259 7.18 -19.84 -7.53
N ALA A 260 6.70 -21.06 -7.25
CA ALA A 260 6.47 -21.52 -5.89
C ALA A 260 7.72 -22.13 -5.23
N GLN A 261 8.77 -22.42 -6.01
CA GLN A 261 10.04 -23.02 -5.55
C GLN A 261 11.20 -22.01 -5.51
N SER A 262 10.99 -20.78 -6.00
CA SER A 262 11.92 -19.64 -5.94
C SER A 262 11.56 -18.70 -4.80
#